data_AF-A0A971HCL9-F1
#
_entry.id   AF-A0A971HCL9-F1
#
_cell.length_a   1.000
_cell.length_b   1.000
_cell.length_c   1.000
_cell.angle_alpha   90.00
_cell.angle_beta   90.00
_cell.angle_gamma   90.00
#
_symmetry.space_group_name_H-M   'P 1'
#
loop_
_entity.id
_entity.type
_entity.pdbx_description
1 polymer ?
#
loop_
_entity_poly.entity_id
_entity_poly.type
_entity_poly.pdbx_seq_one_letter_code
_entity_poly.pdbx_strand_id
1 'polypeptide(L)'
;MMENQKTSLEGGKLALIILLAAANLIMLAFGIITIPRNLRKGAEREAVTPRPEQVLPLNEPELWFEDDLFLSEAEDKIQAPEGASVGMSTNERPDLGDFLWYLDGVLYNGVPEGAVTMDNLNSLMGGWKALIYYDPYYEYDSSAYDFLNISIDGTADRLSLTLDWYLIFWSWESESFDLTDMEDSVFIGKWENGGLWASGPGTIYLDYFYSLGDKQYAIGTMDTPDGIPAVVALVRP
;
A
#
# COMPACT_ATOMS: atom_id res chain seq x y z
N MET A 1 -36.69 -54.23 -16.79
CA MET A 1 -36.60 -52.75 -16.94
C MET A 1 -36.17 -52.18 -15.61
N MET A 2 -34.95 -51.68 -15.52
CA MET A 2 -34.52 -50.59 -14.63
C MET A 2 -33.06 -50.31 -14.97
N GLU A 3 -32.88 -49.27 -15.78
CA GLU A 3 -31.60 -48.82 -16.31
C GLU A 3 -31.12 -47.59 -15.53
N ASN A 4 -29.88 -47.71 -15.06
CA ASN A 4 -28.88 -46.68 -14.76
C ASN A 4 -29.30 -45.20 -14.84
N GLN A 5 -29.31 -44.53 -13.69
CA GLN A 5 -29.03 -43.09 -13.58
C GLN A 5 -28.29 -42.77 -12.28
N LYS A 6 -26.98 -43.06 -12.21
CA LYS A 6 -26.12 -42.56 -11.12
C LYS A 6 -24.72 -42.09 -11.53
N THR A 7 -24.44 -41.91 -12.83
CA THR A 7 -23.06 -41.63 -13.30
C THR A 7 -22.85 -40.24 -13.93
N SER A 8 -23.82 -39.33 -13.87
CA SER A 8 -23.73 -38.02 -14.56
C SER A 8 -23.24 -36.84 -13.70
N LEU A 9 -23.20 -36.95 -12.37
CA LEU A 9 -23.01 -35.77 -11.49
C LEU A 9 -21.55 -35.50 -11.09
N GLU A 10 -20.69 -36.53 -11.07
CA GLU A 10 -19.27 -36.37 -10.67
C GLU A 10 -18.39 -35.84 -11.81
N GLY A 11 -18.71 -36.18 -13.07
CA GLY A 11 -17.94 -35.73 -14.24
C GLY A 11 -17.98 -34.22 -14.46
N GLY A 12 -19.12 -33.58 -14.19
CA GLY A 12 -19.29 -32.13 -14.35
C GLY A 12 -18.50 -31.30 -13.34
N LYS A 13 -18.39 -31.79 -12.09
CA LYS A 13 -17.67 -31.08 -11.01
C LYS A 13 -16.16 -31.18 -11.20
N LEU A 14 -15.65 -32.33 -11.64
CA LEU A 14 -14.25 -32.51 -12.01
C LEU A 14 -13.88 -31.70 -13.26
N ALA A 15 -14.76 -31.64 -14.27
CA ALA A 15 -14.54 -30.81 -15.45
C ALA A 15 -14.47 -29.31 -15.10
N LEU A 16 -15.30 -28.84 -14.17
CA LEU A 16 -15.28 -27.46 -13.70
C LEU A 16 -13.98 -27.13 -12.95
N ILE A 17 -13.52 -28.03 -12.06
CA ILE A 17 -12.25 -27.84 -11.34
C ILE A 17 -11.05 -27.78 -12.29
N ILE A 18 -11.03 -28.65 -13.31
CA ILE A 18 -9.97 -28.67 -14.33
C ILE A 18 -10.01 -27.36 -15.16
N LEU A 19 -11.20 -26.87 -15.51
CA LEU A 19 -11.37 -25.61 -16.22
C LEU A 19 -10.87 -24.42 -15.39
N LEU A 20 -11.22 -24.37 -14.10
CA LEU A 20 -10.76 -23.34 -13.16
C LEU A 20 -9.24 -23.35 -12.99
N ALA A 21 -8.64 -24.55 -12.83
CA ALA A 21 -7.19 -24.69 -12.73
C ALA A 21 -6.48 -24.25 -14.03
N ALA A 22 -7.04 -24.58 -15.19
CA ALA A 22 -6.50 -24.14 -16.48
C ALA A 22 -6.63 -22.61 -16.67
N ALA A 23 -7.75 -22.02 -16.27
CA ALA A 23 -7.94 -20.57 -16.32
C ALA A 23 -6.95 -19.83 -15.42
N ASN A 24 -6.72 -20.31 -14.19
CA ASN A 24 -5.71 -19.73 -13.30
C ASN A 24 -4.28 -19.83 -13.86
N LEU A 25 -3.93 -20.96 -14.50
CA LEU A 25 -2.62 -21.11 -15.15
C LEU A 25 -2.45 -20.17 -16.35
N ILE A 26 -3.53 -19.93 -17.11
CA ILE A 26 -3.53 -18.99 -18.22
C ILE A 26 -3.37 -17.55 -17.71
N MET A 27 -4.08 -17.16 -16.65
CA MET A 27 -3.92 -15.84 -16.03
C MET A 27 -2.51 -15.63 -15.47
N LEU A 28 -1.92 -16.65 -14.85
CA LEU A 28 -0.53 -16.61 -14.39
C LEU A 28 0.46 -16.46 -15.55
N ALA A 29 0.24 -17.16 -16.66
CA ALA A 29 1.07 -17.07 -17.85
C ALA A 29 0.99 -15.68 -18.51
N PHE A 30 -0.21 -15.08 -18.58
CA PHE A 30 -0.36 -13.70 -19.04
C PHE A 30 0.33 -12.72 -18.10
N GLY A 31 0.19 -12.89 -16.78
CA GLY A 31 0.90 -12.09 -15.77
C GLY A 31 2.40 -12.07 -16.00
N ILE A 32 3.04 -13.21 -16.31
CA ILE A 32 4.48 -13.28 -16.61
C ILE A 32 4.84 -12.59 -17.93
N ILE A 33 3.95 -12.63 -18.94
CA ILE A 33 4.19 -12.06 -20.27
C ILE A 33 3.99 -10.53 -20.27
N THR A 34 3.10 -10.00 -19.45
CA THR A 34 2.82 -8.55 -19.33
C THR A 34 3.79 -7.82 -18.39
N ILE A 35 4.68 -8.54 -17.69
CA ILE A 35 5.78 -7.92 -16.94
C ILE A 35 6.66 -7.12 -17.93
N PRO A 36 6.76 -5.78 -17.79
CA PRO A 36 7.62 -4.98 -18.66
C PRO A 36 9.07 -5.46 -18.55
N ARG A 37 9.79 -5.50 -19.68
CA ARG A 37 11.15 -6.07 -19.81
C ARG A 37 12.17 -5.56 -18.77
N ASN A 38 11.90 -4.43 -18.12
CA ASN A 38 12.76 -3.84 -17.10
C ASN A 38 12.79 -4.64 -15.77
N LEU A 39 11.80 -5.48 -15.49
CA LEU A 39 11.80 -6.34 -14.28
C LEU A 39 12.51 -7.69 -14.48
N ARG A 40 12.78 -8.08 -15.73
CA ARG A 40 13.41 -9.37 -16.05
C ARG A 40 14.92 -9.41 -15.79
N LYS A 41 15.56 -8.26 -15.54
CA LYS A 41 17.01 -8.16 -15.26
C LYS A 41 17.40 -8.54 -13.83
N GLY A 42 16.44 -8.75 -12.92
CA GLY A 42 16.72 -9.14 -11.52
C GLY A 42 16.84 -10.65 -11.28
N ALA A 43 16.35 -11.49 -12.19
CA ALA A 43 16.22 -12.94 -11.95
C ALA A 43 17.45 -13.78 -12.37
N GLU A 44 18.50 -13.17 -12.91
CA GLU A 44 19.78 -13.84 -13.21
C GLU A 44 20.91 -13.26 -12.34
N ARG A 45 20.86 -13.52 -11.03
CA ARG A 45 22.08 -13.57 -10.20
C ARG A 45 21.99 -14.75 -9.22
N GLU A 46 22.70 -15.79 -9.62
CA GLU A 46 23.36 -16.86 -8.86
C GLU A 46 22.69 -17.36 -7.57
N ALA A 47 22.23 -18.62 -7.65
CA ALA A 47 21.97 -19.46 -6.50
C ALA A 47 23.24 -19.60 -5.63
N VAL A 48 23.22 -18.96 -4.46
CA VAL A 48 24.22 -19.20 -3.41
C VAL A 48 23.69 -20.31 -2.49
N THR A 49 24.38 -21.45 -2.52
CA THR A 49 24.19 -22.58 -1.60
C THR A 49 24.25 -22.18 -0.12
N PRO A 50 23.40 -22.73 0.77
CA PRO A 50 23.46 -22.44 2.21
C PRO A 50 24.68 -23.10 2.86
N ARG A 51 25.43 -22.33 3.66
CA ARG A 51 26.53 -22.78 4.52
C ARG A 51 26.02 -22.86 5.98
N PRO A 52 26.37 -23.91 6.75
CA PRO A 52 25.69 -24.20 8.01
C PRO A 52 26.03 -23.23 9.15
N GLU A 53 25.05 -23.15 10.05
CA GLU A 53 24.91 -22.34 11.25
C GLU A 53 26.15 -22.33 12.16
N GLN A 54 26.48 -21.15 12.68
CA GLN A 54 27.18 -21.00 13.95
C GLN A 54 26.30 -20.18 14.89
N VAL A 55 25.78 -20.87 15.91
CA VAL A 55 24.97 -20.33 16.99
C VAL A 55 25.89 -19.55 17.94
N LEU A 56 25.57 -18.28 18.20
CA LEU A 56 26.12 -17.52 19.33
C LEU A 56 24.94 -17.01 20.18
N PRO A 57 25.10 -16.98 21.52
CA PRO A 57 23.97 -17.02 22.46
C PRO A 57 23.17 -15.72 22.53
N LEU A 58 21.88 -15.92 22.76
CA LEU A 58 20.83 -14.94 23.04
C LEU A 58 21.18 -14.11 24.30
N ASN A 59 21.44 -12.82 24.13
CA ASN A 59 21.40 -11.85 25.23
C ASN A 59 20.25 -10.88 24.95
N GLU A 60 19.24 -10.92 25.82
CA GLU A 60 18.10 -9.99 25.86
C GLU A 60 18.58 -8.58 26.26
N PRO A 61 18.12 -7.49 25.62
CA PRO A 61 18.30 -6.16 26.18
C PRO A 61 17.20 -5.88 27.20
N GLU A 62 17.61 -5.70 28.46
CA GLU A 62 16.78 -5.27 29.58
C GLU A 62 16.10 -3.92 29.28
N LEU A 63 14.79 -3.84 29.55
CA LEU A 63 14.00 -2.62 29.63
C LEU A 63 14.39 -1.83 30.89
N TRP A 64 15.15 -0.75 30.72
CA TRP A 64 15.42 0.22 31.78
C TRP A 64 14.57 1.46 31.53
N PHE A 65 13.41 1.52 32.19
CA PHE A 65 12.70 2.78 32.43
C PHE A 65 13.39 3.47 33.60
N GLU A 66 14.14 4.54 33.33
CA GLU A 66 14.47 5.51 34.36
C GLU A 66 13.55 6.73 34.17
N ASP A 67 12.50 6.75 34.98
CA ASP A 67 11.89 7.99 35.46
C ASP A 67 13.01 8.85 36.08
N ASP A 68 13.34 9.97 35.44
CA ASP A 68 13.79 11.23 36.08
C ASP A 68 14.59 12.10 35.09
N LEU A 69 13.90 12.84 34.22
CA LEU A 69 14.46 14.06 33.62
C LEU A 69 13.44 15.20 33.68
N PHE A 70 13.43 15.83 34.85
CA PHE A 70 13.37 17.28 35.07
C PHE A 70 12.71 18.15 33.97
N LEU A 71 11.50 18.63 34.29
CA LEU A 71 11.04 19.95 33.89
C LEU A 71 11.96 21.02 34.49
N SER A 72 12.71 21.74 33.65
CA SER A 72 13.17 23.10 33.95
C SER A 72 13.15 23.96 32.69
N GLU A 73 12.36 25.03 32.77
CA GLU A 73 12.16 26.07 31.77
C GLU A 73 13.48 26.75 31.32
N ALA A 74 13.60 27.01 30.02
CA ALA A 74 14.30 28.18 29.51
C ALA A 74 13.78 28.50 28.10
N GLU A 75 13.07 29.61 27.98
CA GLU A 75 12.83 30.32 26.74
C GLU A 75 14.17 30.64 26.06
N ASP A 76 14.36 30.22 24.81
CA ASP A 76 15.18 31.00 23.89
C ASP A 76 14.62 30.97 22.47
N LYS A 77 14.51 32.17 21.91
CA LYS A 77 13.94 32.46 20.60
C LYS A 77 14.95 32.04 19.53
N ILE A 78 14.68 30.95 18.83
CA ILE A 78 15.30 30.70 17.53
C ILE A 78 14.24 30.99 16.46
N GLN A 79 14.34 32.18 15.87
CA GLN A 79 13.65 32.51 14.63
C GLN A 79 14.16 31.59 13.52
N ALA A 80 13.29 30.73 13.00
CA ALA A 80 13.54 29.93 11.82
C ALA A 80 13.62 30.86 10.59
N PRO A 81 14.55 30.63 9.64
CA PRO A 81 14.64 31.44 8.44
C PRO A 81 13.41 31.21 7.56
N GLU A 82 12.70 32.30 7.31
CA GLU A 82 11.56 32.40 6.40
C GLU A 82 12.05 32.17 4.97
N GLY A 83 11.84 30.95 4.47
CA GLY A 83 12.26 30.50 3.15
C GLY A 83 11.22 29.54 2.57
N ALA A 84 10.16 30.11 2.01
CA ALA A 84 9.20 29.54 1.07
C ALA A 84 9.20 27.99 0.93
N SER A 85 8.44 27.31 1.79
CA SER A 85 7.72 26.13 1.34
C SER A 85 6.40 26.61 0.76
N VAL A 86 6.15 26.36 -0.53
CA VAL A 86 4.79 26.38 -1.04
C VAL A 86 4.08 25.27 -0.28
N GLY A 87 3.28 25.67 0.71
CA GLY A 87 2.54 24.75 1.56
C GLY A 87 1.50 24.01 0.75
N MET A 88 1.89 22.89 0.13
CA MET A 88 0.95 21.87 -0.32
C MET A 88 0.63 21.00 0.89
N SER A 89 -0.19 21.56 1.76
CA SER A 89 -0.75 20.88 2.90
C SER A 89 -2.08 20.26 2.43
N THR A 90 -2.13 18.94 2.38
CA THR A 90 -3.40 18.21 2.26
C THR A 90 -4.09 18.15 3.62
N ASN A 91 -4.22 19.28 4.34
CA ASN A 91 -5.00 19.34 5.59
C ASN A 91 -6.50 19.13 5.34
N GLU A 92 -6.93 19.11 4.08
CA GLU A 92 -8.30 18.77 3.72
C GLU A 92 -8.50 17.25 3.77
N ARG A 93 -9.59 16.85 4.44
CA ARG A 93 -10.01 15.45 4.52
C ARG A 93 -10.38 14.92 3.12
N PRO A 94 -9.92 13.71 2.76
CA PRO A 94 -10.26 13.08 1.49
C PRO A 94 -11.76 12.76 1.38
N ASP A 95 -12.29 12.83 0.17
CA ASP A 95 -13.60 12.29 -0.18
C ASP A 95 -13.53 11.34 -1.38
N LEU A 96 -14.65 10.67 -1.71
CA LEU A 96 -14.72 9.74 -2.84
C LEU A 96 -14.36 10.40 -4.18
N GLY A 97 -14.74 11.67 -4.36
CA GLY A 97 -14.48 12.44 -5.58
C GLY A 97 -12.99 12.60 -5.87
N ASP A 98 -12.15 12.69 -4.83
CA ASP A 98 -10.70 12.73 -4.95
C ASP A 98 -10.11 11.47 -5.60
N PHE A 99 -10.81 10.33 -5.59
CA PHE A 99 -10.29 9.02 -6.03
C PHE A 99 -11.02 8.40 -7.22
N LEU A 100 -12.01 9.08 -7.81
CA LEU A 100 -12.67 8.57 -9.02
C LEU A 100 -11.70 8.35 -10.19
N TRP A 101 -10.59 9.11 -10.25
CA TRP A 101 -9.53 8.88 -11.23
C TRP A 101 -8.91 7.48 -11.12
N TYR A 102 -8.83 6.95 -9.89
CA TYR A 102 -8.31 5.63 -9.63
C TYR A 102 -9.39 4.58 -9.83
N LEU A 103 -10.52 4.73 -9.12
CA LEU A 103 -11.58 3.74 -9.08
C LEU A 103 -12.25 3.51 -10.44
N ASP A 104 -12.58 4.58 -11.18
CA ASP A 104 -13.25 4.46 -12.49
C ASP A 104 -12.26 4.45 -13.66
N GLY A 105 -10.99 4.75 -13.39
CA GLY A 105 -9.95 4.92 -14.40
C GLY A 105 -8.86 3.89 -14.26
N VAL A 106 -7.87 4.22 -13.43
CA VAL A 106 -6.60 3.48 -13.35
C VAL A 106 -6.76 2.03 -12.92
N LEU A 107 -7.68 1.74 -12.00
CA LEU A 107 -7.93 0.38 -11.52
C LEU A 107 -8.26 -0.59 -12.66
N TYR A 108 -8.98 -0.12 -13.69
CA TYR A 108 -9.41 -0.93 -14.82
C TYR A 108 -8.56 -0.76 -16.07
N ASN A 109 -8.04 0.45 -16.31
CA ASN A 109 -7.40 0.83 -17.57
C ASN A 109 -5.88 1.00 -17.45
N GLY A 110 -5.33 0.98 -16.22
CA GLY A 110 -3.96 1.34 -15.93
C GLY A 110 -3.71 2.84 -15.99
N VAL A 111 -2.44 3.22 -15.87
CA VAL A 111 -2.01 4.62 -15.84
C VAL A 111 -2.33 5.30 -17.18
N PRO A 112 -2.96 6.49 -17.16
CA PRO A 112 -3.33 7.21 -18.37
C PRO A 112 -2.13 7.62 -19.23
N GLU A 113 -2.35 7.71 -20.55
CA GLU A 113 -1.35 8.28 -21.46
C GLU A 113 -1.00 9.73 -21.11
N GLY A 114 0.27 10.11 -21.27
CA GLY A 114 0.75 11.45 -20.95
C GLY A 114 1.14 11.67 -19.48
N ALA A 115 0.94 10.67 -18.62
CA ALA A 115 1.50 10.65 -17.27
C ALA A 115 3.03 10.75 -17.31
N VAL A 116 3.61 11.59 -16.46
CA VAL A 116 5.06 11.76 -16.32
C VAL A 116 5.50 11.11 -15.03
N THR A 117 6.33 10.07 -15.12
CA THR A 117 6.87 9.37 -13.96
C THR A 117 7.67 10.31 -13.06
N MET A 118 7.47 10.17 -11.75
CA MET A 118 8.20 10.88 -10.72
C MET A 118 9.14 9.91 -10.01
N ASP A 119 10.44 10.04 -10.22
CA ASP A 119 11.48 9.16 -9.66
C ASP A 119 12.37 9.85 -8.63
N ASN A 120 12.07 11.10 -8.31
CA ASN A 120 12.81 11.90 -7.34
C ASN A 120 12.10 11.91 -5.98
N LEU A 121 12.71 11.27 -4.98
CA LEU A 121 12.16 11.19 -3.62
C LEU A 121 11.78 12.54 -3.02
N ASN A 122 12.57 13.60 -3.23
CA ASN A 122 12.29 14.92 -2.66
C ASN A 122 10.97 15.49 -3.19
N SER A 123 10.59 15.10 -4.42
CA SER A 123 9.32 15.50 -5.00
C SER A 123 8.13 14.73 -4.43
N LEU A 124 8.33 13.74 -3.54
CA LEU A 124 7.28 12.92 -2.96
C LEU A 124 6.96 13.28 -1.51
N MET A 125 7.82 14.06 -0.86
CA MET A 125 7.67 14.47 0.54
C MET A 125 6.41 15.33 0.75
N GLY A 126 5.88 15.30 1.97
CA GLY A 126 4.73 16.08 2.41
C GLY A 126 3.42 15.29 2.40
N GLY A 127 2.31 16.03 2.43
CA GLY A 127 0.97 15.48 2.58
C GLY A 127 0.38 14.96 1.27
N TRP A 128 -0.39 13.89 1.40
CA TRP A 128 -1.19 13.24 0.37
C TRP A 128 -2.58 12.95 0.92
N LYS A 129 -3.60 13.07 0.08
CA LYS A 129 -4.88 12.38 0.29
C LYS A 129 -4.70 10.93 -0.16
N ALA A 130 -5.20 9.98 0.61
CA ALA A 130 -5.06 8.56 0.31
C ALA A 130 -6.39 7.81 0.41
N LEU A 131 -6.48 6.74 -0.38
CA LEU A 131 -7.51 5.73 -0.35
C LEU A 131 -6.83 4.36 -0.21
N ILE A 132 -7.27 3.55 0.75
CA ILE A 132 -6.97 2.13 0.80
C ILE A 132 -8.24 1.37 0.44
N TYR A 133 -8.18 0.53 -0.59
CA TYR A 133 -9.31 -0.26 -1.09
C TYR A 133 -8.98 -1.75 -1.01
N TYR A 134 -9.88 -2.52 -0.40
CA TYR A 134 -9.70 -3.95 -0.20
C TYR A 134 -11.03 -4.69 -0.07
N ASP A 135 -10.95 -6.01 -0.11
CA ASP A 135 -12.06 -6.91 0.14
C ASP A 135 -11.77 -7.72 1.40
N PRO A 136 -12.33 -7.35 2.57
CA PRO A 136 -12.11 -8.06 3.82
C PRO A 136 -12.50 -9.54 3.82
N TYR A 137 -13.44 -9.96 2.96
CA TYR A 137 -14.00 -11.31 2.99
C TYR A 137 -13.71 -12.15 1.75
N TYR A 138 -13.08 -11.56 0.73
CA TYR A 138 -12.87 -12.19 -0.60
C TYR A 138 -14.20 -12.65 -1.23
N GLU A 139 -15.27 -11.91 -0.99
CA GLU A 139 -16.62 -12.17 -1.47
C GLU A 139 -17.07 -11.09 -2.45
N TYR A 140 -18.11 -11.42 -3.21
CA TYR A 140 -18.71 -10.42 -4.10
C TYR A 140 -19.40 -9.33 -3.26
N ASP A 141 -19.20 -8.07 -3.62
CA ASP A 141 -19.74 -6.88 -2.95
C ASP A 141 -19.31 -6.63 -1.49
N SER A 142 -18.25 -7.28 -1.01
CA SER A 142 -17.70 -7.09 0.35
C SER A 142 -16.54 -6.10 0.44
N SER A 143 -16.50 -5.06 -0.38
CA SER A 143 -15.39 -4.10 -0.37
C SER A 143 -15.42 -3.10 0.78
N ALA A 144 -14.24 -2.71 1.25
CA ALA A 144 -14.02 -1.61 2.18
C ALA A 144 -13.14 -0.52 1.55
N TYR A 145 -13.40 0.72 1.95
CA TYR A 145 -12.69 1.92 1.50
C TYR A 145 -12.28 2.72 2.71
N ASP A 146 -10.97 2.81 2.99
CA ASP A 146 -10.43 3.70 4.01
C ASP A 146 -9.93 4.99 3.37
N PHE A 147 -10.51 6.10 3.78
CA PHE A 147 -10.12 7.46 3.44
C PHE A 147 -9.26 8.02 4.57
N LEU A 148 -8.07 8.51 4.21
CA LEU A 148 -7.08 8.97 5.16
C LEU A 148 -6.08 9.94 4.52
N ASN A 149 -5.34 10.67 5.33
CA ASN A 149 -4.21 11.46 4.86
C ASN A 149 -2.91 10.71 5.15
N ILE A 150 -1.94 10.80 4.23
CA ILE A 150 -0.59 10.26 4.41
C ILE A 150 0.41 11.40 4.34
N SER A 151 1.23 11.54 5.38
CA SER A 151 2.42 12.40 5.34
C SER A 151 3.66 11.55 5.11
N ILE A 152 4.46 11.88 4.09
CA ILE A 152 5.73 11.22 3.80
C ILE A 152 6.87 12.15 4.20
N ASP A 153 7.75 11.69 5.08
CA ASP A 153 8.91 12.44 5.56
C ASP A 153 10.18 11.56 5.63
N GLY A 154 11.34 12.21 5.74
CA GLY A 154 12.62 11.56 5.98
C GLY A 154 13.57 11.57 4.78
N THR A 155 14.36 10.51 4.66
CA THR A 155 15.40 10.37 3.63
C THR A 155 15.30 9.01 2.92
N ALA A 156 16.05 8.82 1.84
CA ALA A 156 16.01 7.57 1.08
C ALA A 156 16.29 6.33 1.92
N ASP A 157 17.17 6.43 2.93
CA ASP A 157 17.51 5.29 3.79
C ASP A 157 16.55 5.13 4.98
N ARG A 158 15.76 6.15 5.29
CA ARG A 158 14.82 6.16 6.42
C ARG A 158 13.63 7.07 6.15
N LEU A 159 12.57 6.49 5.62
CA LEU A 159 11.28 7.15 5.41
C LEU A 159 10.34 6.88 6.59
N SER A 160 9.46 7.85 6.84
CA SER A 160 8.33 7.73 7.75
C SER A 160 7.06 8.07 7.00
N LEU A 161 6.05 7.22 7.13
CA LEU A 161 4.69 7.51 6.69
C LEU A 161 3.83 7.63 7.94
N THR A 162 3.14 8.74 8.07
CA THR A 162 2.11 8.94 9.09
C THR A 162 0.76 8.89 8.43
N LEU A 163 -0.06 7.92 8.80
CA LEU A 163 -1.43 7.72 8.35
C LEU A 163 -2.38 8.34 9.37
N ASP A 164 -3.07 9.40 8.97
CA ASP A 164 -4.11 10.11 9.73
C ASP A 164 -5.49 9.68 9.21
N TRP A 165 -6.14 8.81 9.98
CA TRP A 165 -7.39 8.14 9.61
C TRP A 165 -8.57 9.10 9.63
N TYR A 166 -9.50 8.93 8.68
CA TYR A 166 -10.68 9.79 8.59
C TYR A 166 -11.99 9.01 8.52
N LEU A 167 -12.19 8.21 7.49
CA LEU A 167 -13.49 7.58 7.25
C LEU A 167 -13.27 6.20 6.65
N ILE A 168 -14.00 5.21 7.15
CA ILE A 168 -14.14 3.92 6.49
C ILE A 168 -15.55 3.79 5.93
N PHE A 169 -15.67 3.24 4.72
CA PHE A 169 -16.95 2.88 4.11
C PHE A 169 -16.98 1.38 3.77
N TRP A 170 -18.01 0.69 4.23
CA TRP A 170 -18.25 -0.74 3.98
C TRP A 170 -19.36 -0.89 2.95
N SER A 171 -19.04 -1.44 1.77
CA SER A 171 -20.00 -1.50 0.67
C SER A 171 -21.17 -2.44 0.94
N TRP A 172 -20.93 -3.54 1.65
CA TRP A 172 -21.94 -4.58 1.90
C TRP A 172 -23.04 -4.11 2.88
N GLU A 173 -22.68 -3.28 3.84
CA GLU A 173 -23.62 -2.66 4.78
C GLU A 173 -24.10 -1.29 4.28
N SER A 174 -23.41 -0.71 3.29
CA SER A 174 -23.61 0.69 2.89
C SER A 174 -23.49 1.65 4.08
N GLU A 175 -22.59 1.33 5.00
CA GLU A 175 -22.34 2.07 6.23
C GLU A 175 -20.96 2.73 6.21
N SER A 176 -20.85 3.86 6.89
CA SER A 176 -19.59 4.59 7.06
C SER A 176 -19.33 4.87 8.53
N PHE A 177 -18.08 4.73 8.96
CA PHE A 177 -17.66 5.03 10.32
C PHE A 177 -16.59 6.12 10.30
N ASP A 178 -16.76 7.11 11.17
CA ASP A 178 -15.79 8.18 11.40
C ASP A 178 -14.64 7.63 12.26
N LEU A 179 -13.42 7.81 11.77
CA LEU A 179 -12.17 7.38 12.38
C LEU A 179 -11.27 8.58 12.73
N THR A 180 -11.78 9.81 12.68
CA THR A 180 -11.00 11.04 12.94
C THR A 180 -10.30 11.05 14.31
N ASP A 181 -10.90 10.41 15.31
CA ASP A 181 -10.35 10.32 16.67
C ASP A 181 -9.41 9.11 16.87
N MET A 182 -9.19 8.29 15.83
CA MET A 182 -8.24 7.18 15.87
C MET A 182 -6.80 7.69 15.88
N GLU A 183 -5.93 7.00 16.63
CA GLU A 183 -4.51 7.35 16.68
C GLU A 183 -3.84 7.16 15.31
N ASP A 184 -3.01 8.13 14.93
CA ASP A 184 -2.20 8.06 13.73
C ASP A 184 -1.33 6.79 13.71
N SER A 185 -1.30 6.13 12.56
CA SER A 185 -0.43 4.96 12.37
C SER A 185 0.87 5.37 11.71
N VAL A 186 1.99 4.93 12.28
CA VAL A 186 3.33 5.24 11.76
C VAL A 186 3.96 4.01 11.12
N PHE A 187 4.46 4.17 9.90
CA PHE A 187 5.20 3.16 9.15
C PHE A 187 6.60 3.67 8.87
N ILE A 188 7.61 2.82 9.09
CA ILE A 188 9.02 3.15 8.87
C ILE A 188 9.55 2.32 7.71
N GLY A 189 10.32 2.97 6.85
CA GLY A 189 10.66 2.41 5.55
C GLY A 189 11.90 3.01 4.92
N LYS A 190 12.03 2.78 3.62
CA LYS A 190 13.10 3.30 2.78
C LYS A 190 12.62 3.42 1.33
N TRP A 191 13.35 4.24 0.57
CA TRP A 191 13.24 4.31 -0.87
C TRP A 191 14.16 3.27 -1.49
N GLU A 192 13.60 2.32 -2.23
CA GLU A 192 14.39 1.31 -2.93
C GLU A 192 13.74 0.91 -4.25
N ASN A 193 14.58 0.57 -5.24
CA ASN A 193 14.13 0.11 -6.56
C ASN A 193 13.15 1.05 -7.29
N GLY A 194 13.18 2.36 -6.98
CA GLY A 194 12.29 3.35 -7.58
C GLY A 194 10.91 3.45 -6.93
N GLY A 195 10.71 2.80 -5.78
CA GLY A 195 9.50 2.88 -4.98
C GLY A 195 9.79 3.07 -3.51
N LEU A 196 8.71 3.29 -2.76
CA LEU A 196 8.70 3.37 -1.32
C LEU A 196 8.25 2.03 -0.76
N TRP A 197 9.02 1.50 0.18
CA TRP A 197 8.58 0.42 1.05
C TRP A 197 8.58 0.89 2.49
N ALA A 198 7.52 0.61 3.25
CA ALA A 198 7.46 0.88 4.68
C ALA A 198 6.63 -0.17 5.43
N SER A 199 6.98 -0.41 6.69
CA SER A 199 6.32 -1.37 7.56
C SER A 199 6.01 -0.75 8.93
N GLY A 200 4.89 -1.16 9.52
CA GLY A 200 4.34 -0.67 10.77
C GLY A 200 3.25 -1.65 11.23
N PRO A 201 2.02 -1.20 11.50
CA PRO A 201 0.89 -2.11 11.72
C PRO A 201 0.60 -3.06 10.54
N GLY A 202 0.94 -2.64 9.32
CA GLY A 202 0.92 -3.47 8.12
C GLY A 202 2.18 -3.25 7.28
N THR A 203 2.13 -3.57 5.99
CA THR A 203 3.24 -3.31 5.07
C THR A 203 2.74 -2.58 3.83
N ILE A 204 3.33 -1.43 3.50
CA ILE A 204 2.96 -0.59 2.36
C ILE A 204 4.10 -0.59 1.34
N TYR A 205 3.73 -0.78 0.08
CA TYR A 205 4.59 -0.61 -1.09
C TYR A 205 3.95 0.41 -2.02
N LEU A 206 4.58 1.56 -2.25
CA LEU A 206 4.18 2.51 -3.30
C LEU A 206 5.22 2.46 -4.41
N ASP A 207 4.85 1.93 -5.56
CA ASP A 207 5.80 1.58 -6.64
C ASP A 207 5.60 2.39 -7.91
N TYR A 208 4.56 3.22 -7.96
CA TYR A 208 4.31 4.08 -9.11
C TYR A 208 3.87 5.49 -8.72
N PHE A 209 4.73 6.46 -8.99
CA PHE A 209 4.46 7.89 -8.79
C PHE A 209 4.46 8.61 -10.13
N TYR A 210 3.48 9.49 -10.36
CA TYR A 210 3.41 10.28 -11.59
C TYR A 210 2.67 11.59 -11.41
N SER A 211 2.95 12.53 -12.31
CA SER A 211 2.14 13.73 -12.50
C SER A 211 1.33 13.65 -13.78
N LEU A 212 0.14 14.26 -13.75
CA LEU A 212 -0.69 14.46 -14.93
C LEU A 212 -1.45 15.77 -14.77
N GLY A 213 -1.18 16.72 -15.66
CA GLY A 213 -1.71 18.08 -15.53
C GLY A 213 -1.11 18.80 -14.32
N ASP A 214 -1.97 19.31 -13.46
CA ASP A 214 -1.66 20.05 -12.23
C ASP A 214 -1.88 19.19 -10.97
N LYS A 215 -1.75 17.87 -11.11
CA LYS A 215 -1.90 16.91 -10.02
C LYS A 215 -0.80 15.87 -10.03
N GLN A 216 -0.55 15.32 -8.84
CA GLN A 216 0.37 14.23 -8.60
C GLN A 216 -0.38 13.04 -8.00
N TYR A 217 0.08 11.85 -8.34
CA TYR A 217 -0.56 10.59 -8.02
C TYR A 217 0.48 9.58 -7.59
N ALA A 218 0.11 8.72 -6.65
CA ALA A 218 0.86 7.50 -6.37
C ALA A 218 -0.08 6.30 -6.29
N ILE A 219 0.41 5.13 -6.67
CA ILE A 219 -0.31 3.87 -6.58
C ILE A 219 0.63 2.84 -5.97
N GLY A 220 0.04 1.90 -5.24
CA GLY A 220 0.74 0.78 -4.69
C GLY A 220 -0.18 -0.22 -4.03
N THR A 221 0.39 -1.01 -3.14
CA THR A 221 -0.29 -2.07 -2.41
C THR A 221 0.00 -1.98 -0.92
N MET A 222 -0.89 -2.55 -0.12
CA MET A 222 -0.69 -2.73 1.31
C MET A 222 -1.14 -4.13 1.70
N ASP A 223 -0.38 -4.79 2.57
CA ASP A 223 -0.93 -5.85 3.40
C ASP A 223 -1.43 -5.20 4.68
N THR A 224 -2.74 -5.30 4.93
CA THR A 224 -3.34 -4.78 6.17
C THR A 224 -2.78 -5.50 7.41
N PRO A 225 -3.00 -4.98 8.63
CA PRO A 225 -2.54 -5.66 9.84
C PRO A 225 -3.01 -7.12 9.96
N ASP A 226 -4.18 -7.42 9.40
CA ASP A 226 -4.76 -8.77 9.36
C ASP A 226 -4.33 -9.61 8.15
N GLY A 227 -3.39 -9.10 7.35
CA GLY A 227 -2.82 -9.79 6.19
C GLY A 227 -3.72 -9.81 4.96
N ILE A 228 -4.68 -8.88 4.87
CA ILE A 228 -5.56 -8.74 3.72
C ILE A 228 -4.86 -7.84 2.68
N PRO A 229 -4.70 -8.29 1.43
CA PRO A 229 -4.15 -7.45 0.37
C PRO A 229 -5.09 -6.30 0.05
N ALA A 230 -4.53 -5.12 -0.05
CA ALA A 230 -5.21 -3.88 -0.39
C ALA A 230 -4.43 -3.13 -1.47
N VAL A 231 -5.14 -2.28 -2.19
CA VAL A 231 -4.52 -1.27 -3.06
C VAL A 231 -4.49 0.07 -2.34
N VAL A 232 -3.47 0.86 -2.62
CA VAL A 232 -3.29 2.19 -2.05
C VAL A 232 -3.19 3.19 -3.20
N ALA A 233 -4.03 4.22 -3.17
CA ALA A 233 -4.04 5.30 -4.16
C ALA A 233 -3.88 6.64 -3.46
N LEU A 234 -2.90 7.43 -3.88
CA LEU A 234 -2.60 8.76 -3.34
C LEU A 234 -2.84 9.83 -4.40
N VAL A 235 -3.30 10.99 -3.96
CA VAL A 235 -3.47 12.17 -4.80
C VAL A 235 -3.13 13.44 -4.03
N ARG A 236 -2.56 14.40 -4.75
CA ARG A 236 -2.42 15.79 -4.30
C ARG A 236 -2.33 16.75 -5.49
N PRO A 237 -2.49 18.07 -5.29
CA PRO A 237 -2.12 19.07 -6.29
C PRO A 237 -0.66 18.93 -6.74
#